data_AF-A0A8J5BKD7-F1
#
_entry.id   AF-A0A8J5BKD7-F1
#
_cell.length_a   1.000
_cell.length_b   1.000
_cell.length_c   1.000
_cell.angle_alpha   90.00
_cell.angle_beta   90.00
_cell.angle_gamma   90.00
#
_symmetry.space_group_name_H-M   'P 1'
#
loop_
_entity.id
_entity.type
_entity.pdbx_description
1 polymer ?
#
loop_
_entity_poly.entity_id
_entity_poly.type
_entity_poly.pdbx_seq_one_letter_code
_entity_poly.pdbx_strand_id
1 'polypeptide(L)'
;MSLPVYLRLRKDADQPSSRPSSATDKPYLEISPDDASTVITNPPEKSRIRTKEKFAFSEVFDGSGQEEVYKKVMLPMVKNVVTGTGDGLLFAMGTTGSGKTHTLLGNPRLGRPGMVHYALKSVFDAIGDRLCLFDEAEAVAEKTAGPNRESHVLEAIPFIDNGILTQSQGQLNQFIENAVVAENADLYSSVGQRSSHGVYISMVEIYNDRVFDLLDKRRPVVVKCDAKGRFGIPSQTKLFCATIQEAFQVLEQAHALRSTHSTESNSVSSRSHALFTVTVKRLGRTMTTTSLTIGDLAGSERNKSTRAEGERLSEACSINQSLMMLGQCLQRQREVKGYKLDRSILRSSKLAQLLLPVAFSRDAMTALLITANQNADFSSTIQIMRYSALARDTIKPPVTPAYLKRAGSGPSTPAQRTVSNSSISSTGSTMSHLSSASHTSHDDAKDNLIRTIAALQEQLYQAEQREEAMEFQIREEVNQEMETHMEQMRQWYLDQLDQATDAAQNFTDKKISILGRRVNNDNASNELAKLRKENQLLRQRLNVDKENV
;
A
#
# COMPACT_ATOMS: atom_id res chain seq x y z
N MET A 1 -18.34 -13.73 10.62
CA MET A 1 -18.61 -13.06 9.34
C MET A 1 -17.30 -12.99 8.57
N SER A 2 -17.29 -13.11 7.25
CA SER A 2 -16.08 -12.92 6.43
C SER A 2 -15.67 -11.45 6.37
N LEU A 3 -14.41 -11.17 6.02
CA LEU A 3 -13.98 -9.81 5.70
C LEU A 3 -14.65 -9.36 4.38
N PRO A 4 -15.35 -8.20 4.35
CA PRO A 4 -15.87 -7.66 3.11
C PRO A 4 -14.73 -7.19 2.20
N VAL A 5 -14.78 -7.61 0.94
CA VAL A 5 -13.76 -7.32 -0.07
C VAL A 5 -14.44 -6.76 -1.31
N TYR A 6 -14.09 -5.54 -1.68
CA TYR A 6 -14.67 -4.83 -2.81
C TYR A 6 -13.66 -4.73 -3.95
N LEU A 7 -14.14 -4.77 -5.19
CA LEU A 7 -13.31 -4.53 -6.37
C LEU A 7 -13.78 -3.26 -7.08
N ARG A 8 -12.85 -2.42 -7.51
CA ARG A 8 -13.11 -1.26 -8.35
C ARG A 8 -12.29 -1.34 -9.63
N LEU A 9 -12.97 -1.32 -10.77
CA LEU A 9 -12.35 -1.27 -12.08
C LEU A 9 -12.18 0.19 -12.52
N ARG A 10 -10.98 0.55 -12.98
CA ARG A 10 -10.70 1.87 -13.55
C ARG A 10 -11.20 1.92 -14.99
N LYS A 11 -11.94 2.99 -15.36
CA LYS A 11 -12.34 3.26 -16.76
C LYS A 11 -11.14 3.68 -17.59
N ASP A 12 -11.10 3.24 -18.86
CA ASP A 12 -10.03 3.56 -19.80
C ASP A 12 -9.95 5.03 -20.23
N ALA A 13 -11.04 5.79 -20.10
CA ALA A 13 -11.10 7.20 -20.51
C ALA A 13 -10.17 8.14 -19.71
N ASP A 14 -9.64 7.72 -18.56
CA ASP A 14 -8.71 8.51 -17.73
C ASP A 14 -7.22 8.22 -18.03
N GLN A 15 -6.88 7.51 -19.12
CA GLN A 15 -5.48 7.32 -19.53
C GLN A 15 -4.96 8.56 -20.30
N PRO A 16 -3.82 9.16 -19.91
CA PRO A 16 -3.15 10.12 -20.77
C PRO A 16 -2.71 9.41 -22.06
N SER A 17 -3.00 10.02 -23.20
CA SER A 17 -2.81 9.52 -24.58
C SER A 17 -1.34 9.29 -25.00
N SER A 18 -0.42 9.17 -24.05
CA SER A 18 1.03 9.10 -24.29
C SER A 18 1.61 7.69 -24.33
N ARG A 19 0.82 6.64 -24.11
CA ARG A 19 1.23 5.27 -24.45
C ARG A 19 0.68 4.91 -25.83
N PRO A 20 1.53 4.49 -26.79
CA PRO A 20 1.03 4.00 -28.06
C PRO A 20 0.11 2.81 -27.76
N SER A 21 -1.12 2.92 -28.24
CA SER A 21 -2.11 1.86 -28.24
C SER A 21 -1.57 0.68 -29.04
N SER A 22 -0.84 -0.20 -28.39
CA SER A 22 -0.80 -1.62 -28.77
C SER A 22 -2.10 -2.31 -28.31
N ALA A 23 -3.22 -1.61 -28.48
CA ALA A 23 -4.55 -2.05 -28.09
C ALA A 23 -5.10 -2.94 -29.20
N THR A 24 -4.62 -4.18 -29.23
CA THR A 24 -5.24 -5.31 -29.94
C THR A 24 -5.70 -6.41 -29.00
N ASP A 25 -5.43 -6.31 -27.69
CA ASP A 25 -5.81 -7.34 -26.72
C ASP A 25 -7.14 -7.00 -26.05
N LYS A 26 -8.09 -7.93 -26.12
CA LYS A 26 -9.35 -7.89 -25.36
C LYS A 26 -9.04 -7.71 -23.85
N PRO A 27 -9.88 -7.00 -23.08
CA PRO A 27 -9.66 -6.85 -21.64
C PRO A 27 -9.60 -8.22 -20.97
N TYR A 28 -8.55 -8.46 -20.17
CA TYR A 28 -8.36 -9.75 -19.49
C TYR A 28 -9.22 -9.90 -18.23
N LEU A 29 -9.91 -8.85 -17.78
CA LEU A 29 -10.86 -8.88 -16.67
C LEU A 29 -12.26 -8.72 -17.24
N GLU A 30 -13.09 -9.73 -17.03
CA GLU A 30 -14.51 -9.70 -17.41
C GLU A 30 -15.37 -9.96 -16.19
N ILE A 31 -16.45 -9.19 -16.04
CA ILE A 31 -17.45 -9.46 -15.01
C ILE A 31 -18.27 -10.67 -15.46
N SER A 32 -18.53 -11.60 -14.55
CA SER A 32 -19.28 -12.80 -14.84
C SER A 32 -20.72 -12.44 -15.24
N PRO A 33 -21.25 -12.96 -16.36
CA PRO A 33 -22.62 -12.70 -16.78
C PRO A 33 -23.67 -13.22 -15.78
N ASP A 34 -23.31 -14.27 -15.02
CA ASP A 34 -24.20 -14.93 -14.06
C ASP A 34 -24.22 -14.23 -12.69
N ASP A 35 -23.19 -13.46 -12.36
CA ASP A 35 -23.00 -12.85 -11.04
C ASP A 35 -22.14 -11.58 -11.14
N ALA A 36 -22.79 -10.43 -10.97
CA ALA A 36 -22.14 -9.12 -11.02
C ALA A 36 -21.07 -8.91 -9.92
N SER A 37 -21.07 -9.75 -8.88
CA SER A 37 -20.04 -9.71 -7.82
C SER A 37 -18.81 -10.58 -8.13
N THR A 38 -18.81 -11.30 -9.25
CA THR A 38 -17.73 -12.22 -9.64
C THR A 38 -17.00 -11.71 -10.89
N VAL A 39 -15.66 -11.76 -10.86
CA VAL A 39 -14.79 -11.42 -11.99
C VAL A 39 -14.03 -12.64 -12.47
N ILE A 40 -13.96 -12.80 -13.79
CA ILE A 40 -13.25 -13.85 -14.50
C ILE A 40 -11.99 -13.25 -15.12
N THR A 41 -10.84 -13.89 -14.88
CA THR A 41 -9.58 -13.50 -15.51
C THR A 41 -9.34 -14.36 -16.75
N ASN A 42 -9.26 -13.73 -17.92
CA ASN A 42 -8.90 -14.36 -19.20
C ASN A 42 -7.42 -14.12 -19.50
N PRO A 43 -6.54 -15.12 -19.39
CA PRO A 43 -5.12 -14.89 -19.60
C PRO A 43 -4.79 -14.46 -21.04
N PRO A 44 -3.96 -13.41 -21.23
CA PRO A 44 -3.45 -13.04 -22.54
C PRO A 44 -2.63 -14.17 -23.18
N GLU A 45 -2.58 -14.27 -24.51
CA GLU A 45 -1.87 -15.36 -25.22
C GLU A 45 -0.38 -15.45 -24.85
N LYS A 46 0.24 -14.30 -24.55
CA LYS A 46 1.66 -14.19 -24.15
C LYS A 46 1.92 -14.50 -22.67
N SER A 47 0.87 -14.76 -21.88
CA SER A 47 0.99 -15.06 -20.45
C SER A 47 1.48 -16.48 -20.19
N ARG A 48 2.35 -16.64 -19.18
CA ARG A 48 2.75 -17.97 -18.67
C ARG A 48 1.57 -18.70 -17.98
N ILE A 49 0.64 -17.95 -17.41
CA ILE A 49 -0.57 -18.49 -16.79
C ILE A 49 -1.61 -18.66 -17.91
N ARG A 50 -2.14 -19.88 -18.09
CA ARG A 50 -3.14 -20.20 -19.13
C ARG A 50 -4.52 -20.53 -18.57
N THR A 51 -4.64 -20.66 -17.26
CA THR A 51 -5.89 -21.03 -16.59
C THR A 51 -6.77 -19.81 -16.36
N LYS A 52 -8.06 -19.93 -16.67
CA LYS A 52 -9.06 -18.94 -16.25
C LYS A 52 -9.36 -19.11 -14.77
N GLU A 53 -9.35 -18.02 -14.01
CA GLU A 53 -9.68 -18.01 -12.59
C GLU A 53 -10.92 -17.14 -12.37
N LYS A 54 -11.77 -17.53 -11.41
CA LYS A 54 -12.96 -16.78 -11.00
C LYS A 54 -12.74 -16.25 -9.58
N PHE A 55 -12.98 -14.97 -9.37
CA PHE A 55 -12.84 -14.29 -8.10
C PHE A 55 -14.15 -13.66 -7.69
N ALA A 56 -14.68 -14.06 -6.53
CA ALA A 56 -15.88 -13.48 -5.98
C ALA A 56 -15.55 -12.31 -5.05
N PHE A 57 -16.29 -11.21 -5.17
CA PHE A 57 -16.23 -10.03 -4.29
C PHE A 57 -17.53 -9.82 -3.53
N SER A 58 -17.52 -8.93 -2.54
CA SER A 58 -18.72 -8.44 -1.88
C SER A 58 -19.52 -7.54 -2.82
N GLU A 59 -18.82 -6.73 -3.61
CA GLU A 59 -19.39 -5.88 -4.68
C GLU A 59 -18.28 -5.56 -5.68
N VAL A 60 -18.63 -5.41 -6.96
CA VAL A 60 -17.72 -4.98 -8.03
C VAL A 60 -18.24 -3.65 -8.58
N PHE A 61 -17.42 -2.62 -8.45
CA PHE A 61 -17.66 -1.28 -8.96
C PHE A 61 -17.05 -1.15 -10.35
N ASP A 62 -17.89 -1.25 -11.38
CA ASP A 62 -17.50 -0.97 -12.75
C ASP A 62 -17.87 0.46 -13.13
N GLY A 63 -16.88 1.34 -13.04
CA GLY A 63 -17.08 2.71 -13.49
C GLY A 63 -17.90 3.61 -12.58
N SER A 64 -18.14 3.19 -11.34
CA SER A 64 -18.79 3.97 -10.28
C SER A 64 -18.01 5.22 -9.88
N GLY A 65 -18.76 6.26 -9.51
CA GLY A 65 -18.23 7.50 -8.96
C GLY A 65 -17.57 7.30 -7.58
N GLN A 66 -16.76 8.27 -7.16
CA GLN A 66 -16.09 8.22 -5.84
C GLN A 66 -17.11 8.22 -4.68
N GLU A 67 -18.17 9.01 -4.80
CA GLU A 67 -19.22 9.13 -3.78
C GLU A 67 -19.95 7.81 -3.57
N GLU A 68 -20.32 7.10 -4.64
CA GLU A 68 -21.01 5.83 -4.59
C GLU A 68 -20.18 4.76 -3.85
N VAL A 69 -18.89 4.66 -4.22
CA VAL A 69 -17.95 3.76 -3.55
C VAL A 69 -17.79 4.13 -2.07
N TYR A 70 -17.72 5.43 -1.75
CA TYR A 70 -17.65 5.91 -0.37
C TYR A 70 -18.88 5.48 0.45
N LYS A 71 -20.10 5.71 -0.06
CA LYS A 71 -21.37 5.37 0.62
C LYS A 71 -21.45 3.88 0.95
N LYS A 72 -21.00 3.02 0.03
CA LYS A 72 -21.05 1.56 0.21
C LYS A 72 -19.95 1.03 1.13
N VAL A 73 -18.72 1.49 0.93
CA VAL A 73 -17.54 0.87 1.55
C VAL A 73 -17.19 1.50 2.89
N MET A 74 -17.24 2.84 2.98
CA MET A 74 -16.57 3.57 4.06
C MET A 74 -17.54 4.27 5.01
N LEU A 75 -18.69 4.74 4.53
CA LEU A 75 -19.72 5.37 5.37
C LEU A 75 -20.15 4.51 6.58
N PRO A 76 -20.33 3.18 6.46
CA PRO A 76 -20.63 2.34 7.63
C PRO A 76 -19.54 2.40 8.72
N MET A 77 -18.27 2.50 8.32
CA MET A 77 -17.14 2.64 9.25
C MET A 77 -17.12 4.02 9.91
N VAL A 78 -17.41 5.07 9.14
CA VAL A 78 -17.54 6.44 9.66
C VAL A 78 -18.64 6.50 10.70
N LYS A 79 -19.79 5.86 10.45
CA LYS A 79 -20.88 5.74 11.42
C LYS A 79 -20.42 5.08 12.72
N ASN A 80 -19.65 4.01 12.65
CA ASN A 80 -19.14 3.35 13.85
C ASN A 80 -18.22 4.24 14.69
N VAL A 81 -17.33 4.98 14.02
CA VAL A 81 -16.36 5.86 14.67
C VAL A 81 -17.04 7.06 15.30
N VAL A 82 -17.91 7.78 14.57
CA VAL A 82 -18.61 8.94 15.11
C VAL A 82 -19.54 8.56 16.27
N THR A 83 -20.22 7.40 16.18
CA THR A 83 -21.09 6.92 17.28
C THR A 83 -20.31 6.39 18.49
N GLY A 84 -19.00 6.16 18.35
CA GLY A 84 -18.16 5.56 19.39
C GLY A 84 -18.42 4.06 19.60
N THR A 85 -19.01 3.37 18.63
CA THR A 85 -19.35 1.94 18.73
C THR A 85 -18.16 1.05 18.44
N GLY A 86 -17.21 1.51 17.63
CA GLY A 86 -16.00 0.77 17.31
C GLY A 86 -15.09 1.46 16.29
N ASP A 87 -13.95 0.85 16.02
CA ASP A 87 -12.94 1.35 15.08
C ASP A 87 -13.31 1.02 13.62
N GLY A 88 -12.74 1.78 12.68
CA GLY A 88 -12.86 1.56 11.24
C GLY A 88 -11.50 1.32 10.61
N LEU A 89 -11.38 0.35 9.70
CA LEU A 89 -10.18 0.14 8.91
C LEU A 89 -10.52 -0.14 7.45
N LEU A 90 -10.05 0.73 6.55
CA LEU A 90 -10.09 0.51 5.11
C LEU A 90 -8.65 0.45 4.59
N PHE A 91 -8.31 -0.54 3.79
CA PHE A 91 -7.04 -0.52 3.05
C PHE A 91 -7.29 -0.82 1.58
N ALA A 92 -6.58 -0.10 0.72
CA ALA A 92 -6.64 -0.28 -0.72
C ALA A 92 -5.42 -1.04 -1.23
N MET A 93 -5.64 -2.08 -2.05
CA MET A 93 -4.61 -2.84 -2.76
C MET A 93 -4.83 -2.75 -4.27
N GLY A 94 -3.75 -2.80 -5.03
CA GLY A 94 -3.84 -2.62 -6.48
C GLY A 94 -2.47 -2.46 -7.11
N THR A 95 -2.35 -2.73 -8.40
CA THR A 95 -1.11 -2.47 -9.15
C THR A 95 -0.82 -0.97 -9.25
N THR A 96 0.41 -0.58 -9.54
CA THR A 96 0.69 0.84 -9.83
C THR A 96 -0.11 1.34 -11.02
N GLY A 97 -0.68 2.54 -10.88
CA GLY A 97 -1.58 3.12 -11.88
C GLY A 97 -3.00 2.55 -11.89
N SER A 98 -3.36 1.60 -11.02
CA SER A 98 -4.74 1.07 -10.94
C SER A 98 -5.76 2.04 -10.33
N GLY A 99 -5.31 3.14 -9.72
CA GLY A 99 -6.18 4.18 -9.17
C GLY A 99 -6.39 4.14 -7.66
N LYS A 100 -5.56 3.44 -6.88
CA LYS A 100 -5.57 3.42 -5.40
C LYS A 100 -5.62 4.83 -4.77
N THR A 101 -4.57 5.63 -5.01
CA THR A 101 -4.43 6.98 -4.47
C THR A 101 -5.55 7.90 -4.96
N HIS A 102 -5.92 7.81 -6.24
CA HIS A 102 -7.07 8.57 -6.76
C HIS A 102 -8.36 8.19 -6.03
N THR A 103 -8.58 6.91 -5.76
CA THR A 103 -9.77 6.41 -5.06
C THR A 103 -9.83 6.88 -3.60
N LEU A 104 -8.70 6.80 -2.88
CA LEU A 104 -8.64 7.18 -1.46
C LEU A 104 -8.52 8.69 -1.26
N LEU A 105 -7.54 9.33 -1.90
CA LEU A 105 -7.19 10.74 -1.71
C LEU A 105 -7.76 11.66 -2.78
N GLY A 106 -8.30 11.15 -3.88
CA GLY A 106 -8.88 11.99 -4.92
C GLY A 106 -7.83 12.72 -5.74
N ASN A 107 -8.26 13.82 -6.36
CA ASN A 107 -7.40 14.74 -7.10
C ASN A 107 -7.86 16.18 -6.80
N PRO A 108 -7.19 16.86 -5.85
CA PRO A 108 -7.50 18.25 -5.49
C PRO A 108 -7.43 19.21 -6.68
N ARG A 109 -6.46 19.01 -7.60
CA ARG A 109 -6.29 19.87 -8.79
C ARG A 109 -7.47 19.81 -9.77
N LEU A 110 -8.16 18.67 -9.80
CA LEU A 110 -9.35 18.47 -10.65
C LEU A 110 -10.65 18.69 -9.87
N GLY A 111 -10.58 19.15 -8.62
CA GLY A 111 -11.76 19.32 -7.77
C GLY A 111 -12.49 18.00 -7.45
N ARG A 112 -11.82 16.84 -7.58
CA ARG A 112 -12.41 15.51 -7.40
C ARG A 112 -12.04 14.93 -6.02
N PRO A 113 -12.93 15.00 -5.02
CA PRO A 113 -12.64 14.43 -3.69
C PRO A 113 -12.54 12.91 -3.72
N GLY A 114 -11.65 12.39 -2.89
CA GLY A 114 -11.50 10.95 -2.64
C GLY A 114 -12.26 10.51 -1.38
N MET A 115 -12.28 9.22 -1.11
CA MET A 115 -12.96 8.65 0.07
C MET A 115 -12.54 9.28 1.40
N VAL A 116 -11.27 9.65 1.57
CA VAL A 116 -10.78 10.30 2.80
C VAL A 116 -11.45 11.67 3.01
N HIS A 117 -11.66 12.42 1.93
CA HIS A 117 -12.31 13.73 1.97
C HIS A 117 -13.78 13.62 2.35
N TYR A 118 -14.51 12.69 1.71
CA TYR A 118 -15.90 12.39 2.08
C TYR A 118 -16.04 11.94 3.54
N ALA A 119 -15.08 11.15 4.03
CA ALA A 119 -15.06 10.67 5.41
C ALA A 119 -14.83 11.81 6.41
N LEU A 120 -13.83 12.67 6.16
CA LEU A 120 -13.59 13.86 6.98
C LEU A 120 -14.84 14.74 7.00
N LYS A 121 -15.40 15.05 5.82
CA LYS A 121 -16.63 15.84 5.72
C LYS A 121 -17.78 15.24 6.53
N SER A 122 -18.02 13.94 6.38
CA SER A 122 -19.07 13.24 7.12
C SER A 122 -18.83 13.21 8.63
N VAL A 123 -17.57 13.10 9.09
CA VAL A 123 -17.22 13.17 10.52
C VAL A 123 -17.51 14.56 11.08
N PHE A 124 -17.03 15.61 10.41
CA PHE A 124 -17.24 16.99 10.86
C PHE A 124 -18.72 17.40 10.81
N ASP A 125 -19.44 17.05 9.75
CA ASP A 125 -20.88 17.32 9.65
C ASP A 125 -21.66 16.55 10.72
N ALA A 126 -21.25 15.32 11.02
CA ALA A 126 -21.89 14.51 12.06
C ALA A 126 -21.63 15.03 13.48
N ILE A 127 -20.48 15.65 13.72
CA ILE A 127 -20.17 16.27 15.01
C ILE A 127 -20.87 17.63 15.12
N GLY A 128 -20.79 18.46 14.08
CA GLY A 128 -21.35 19.82 14.04
C GLY A 128 -20.81 20.68 15.19
N ASP A 129 -21.69 21.44 15.84
CA ASP A 129 -21.37 22.36 16.94
C ASP A 129 -20.91 21.67 18.24
N ARG A 130 -20.75 20.34 18.23
CA ARG A 130 -20.32 19.54 19.39
C ARG A 130 -18.81 19.33 19.45
N LEU A 131 -18.06 19.97 18.57
CA LEU A 131 -16.60 19.93 18.60
C LEU A 131 -16.09 20.79 19.77
N CYS A 132 -15.28 20.23 20.66
CA CYS A 132 -14.69 20.97 21.78
C CYS A 132 -13.41 21.71 21.34
N LEU A 133 -13.07 22.79 22.06
CA LEU A 133 -11.82 23.54 21.84
C LEU A 133 -10.60 22.69 22.24
N PHE A 134 -9.41 23.09 21.75
CA PHE A 134 -8.16 22.35 21.95
C PHE A 134 -7.87 22.08 23.42
N ASP A 135 -7.91 23.09 24.29
CA ASP A 135 -7.61 22.94 25.73
C ASP A 135 -8.53 21.91 26.42
N GLU A 136 -9.81 21.92 26.08
CA GLU A 136 -10.77 20.94 26.59
C GLU A 136 -10.50 19.55 26.02
N ALA A 137 -10.13 19.47 24.74
CA ALA A 137 -9.78 18.23 24.06
C ALA A 137 -8.46 17.64 24.60
N GLU A 138 -7.49 18.47 24.96
CA GLU A 138 -6.21 18.08 25.55
C GLU A 138 -6.40 17.60 26.99
N ALA A 139 -7.15 18.32 27.82
CA ALA A 139 -7.51 17.85 29.15
C ALA A 139 -8.28 16.49 29.09
N VAL A 140 -9.07 16.30 28.04
CA VAL A 140 -9.72 15.02 27.71
C VAL A 140 -8.70 13.96 27.27
N ALA A 141 -7.69 14.34 26.51
CA ALA A 141 -6.61 13.46 26.07
C ALA A 141 -5.79 12.94 27.25
N GLU A 142 -5.38 13.81 28.16
CA GLU A 142 -4.59 13.48 29.35
C GLU A 142 -5.35 12.54 30.29
N LYS A 143 -6.64 12.79 30.55
CA LYS A 143 -7.49 11.90 31.37
C LYS A 143 -7.62 10.48 30.82
N THR A 144 -7.35 10.29 29.53
CA THR A 144 -7.45 9.00 28.83
C THR A 144 -6.10 8.31 28.68
N ALA A 145 -5.01 9.06 28.73
CA ALA A 145 -3.65 8.54 28.65
C ALA A 145 -3.27 7.93 30.01
N GLY A 146 -3.35 6.61 30.13
CA GLY A 146 -2.61 5.92 31.19
C GLY A 146 -1.12 6.29 31.13
N PRO A 147 -0.35 6.09 32.21
CA PRO A 147 0.96 6.72 32.47
C PRO A 147 2.09 6.47 31.44
N ASN A 148 1.84 5.72 30.36
CA ASN A 148 2.84 5.24 29.39
C ASN A 148 2.51 5.57 27.91
N ARG A 149 1.75 6.63 27.61
CA ARG A 149 1.43 6.99 26.20
C ARG A 149 1.86 8.41 25.84
N GLU A 150 3.14 8.54 25.51
CA GLU A 150 3.83 9.74 25.02
C GLU A 150 3.41 10.12 23.57
N SER A 151 2.11 10.27 23.28
CA SER A 151 1.70 10.80 21.97
C SER A 151 1.69 12.32 22.00
N HIS A 152 2.47 12.95 21.11
CA HIS A 152 2.51 14.40 20.97
C HIS A 152 1.22 14.90 20.32
N VAL A 153 0.36 15.54 21.11
CA VAL A 153 -0.83 16.23 20.62
C VAL A 153 -0.43 17.67 20.34
N LEU A 154 -0.72 18.16 19.14
CA LEU A 154 -0.43 19.54 18.73
C LEU A 154 -1.66 20.12 18.03
N GLU A 155 -1.78 21.44 17.99
CA GLU A 155 -2.76 22.11 17.14
C GLU A 155 -2.39 21.96 15.65
N ALA A 156 -3.40 21.96 14.77
CA ALA A 156 -3.17 21.90 13.33
C ALA A 156 -2.57 23.19 12.76
N ILE A 157 -2.91 24.36 13.32
CA ILE A 157 -2.53 25.67 12.78
C ILE A 157 -1.01 25.83 12.60
N PRO A 158 -0.14 25.55 13.60
CA PRO A 158 1.30 25.66 13.42
C PRO A 158 1.85 24.75 12.32
N PHE A 159 1.23 23.59 12.08
CA PHE A 159 1.63 22.71 10.98
C PHE A 159 1.25 23.32 9.62
N ILE A 160 0.04 23.86 9.52
CA ILE A 160 -0.50 24.48 8.30
C ILE A 160 0.32 25.73 7.92
N ASP A 161 0.60 26.61 8.88
CA ASP A 161 1.34 27.86 8.64
C ASP A 161 2.79 27.62 8.20
N ASN A 162 3.39 26.53 8.64
CA ASN A 162 4.72 26.09 8.19
C ASN A 162 4.68 25.35 6.84
N GLY A 163 3.50 25.14 6.26
CA GLY A 163 3.28 24.47 4.99
C GLY A 163 3.54 25.36 3.78
N ILE A 164 3.89 24.74 2.65
CA ILE A 164 4.17 25.43 1.37
C ILE A 164 2.88 25.60 0.54
N LEU A 165 1.72 25.15 1.03
CA LEU A 165 0.49 25.11 0.24
C LEU A 165 -0.21 26.48 0.20
N THR A 166 -0.30 27.04 -1.01
CA THR A 166 -0.97 28.31 -1.32
C THR A 166 -2.23 28.07 -2.15
N GLN A 167 -3.06 27.08 -1.80
CA GLN A 167 -4.41 27.03 -2.37
C GLN A 167 -5.21 28.24 -1.88
N SER A 168 -5.92 28.93 -2.77
CA SER A 168 -6.80 30.01 -2.35
C SER A 168 -7.97 29.45 -1.52
N GLN A 169 -8.37 30.16 -0.45
CA GLN A 169 -9.47 29.72 0.41
C GLN A 169 -10.76 29.42 -0.39
N GLY A 170 -11.01 30.13 -1.49
CA GLY A 170 -12.14 29.88 -2.38
C GLY A 170 -12.11 28.52 -3.08
N GLN A 171 -10.94 28.07 -3.54
CA GLN A 171 -10.80 26.74 -4.16
C GLN A 171 -11.01 25.62 -3.14
N LEU A 172 -10.47 25.79 -1.93
CA LEU A 172 -10.65 24.83 -0.85
C LEU A 172 -12.12 24.70 -0.45
N ASN A 173 -12.83 25.82 -0.32
CA ASN A 173 -14.26 25.82 0.02
C ASN A 173 -15.10 25.09 -1.05
N GLN A 174 -14.85 25.36 -2.33
CA GLN A 174 -15.52 24.64 -3.41
C GLN A 174 -15.22 23.13 -3.39
N PHE A 175 -13.98 22.75 -3.06
CA PHE A 175 -13.61 21.35 -2.94
C PHE A 175 -14.27 20.66 -1.73
N ILE A 176 -14.45 21.38 -0.62
CA ILE A 176 -15.21 20.92 0.54
C ILE A 176 -16.69 20.73 0.18
N GLU A 177 -17.28 21.64 -0.59
CA GLU A 177 -18.66 21.52 -1.08
C GLU A 177 -18.83 20.29 -1.97
N ASN A 178 -17.87 20.00 -2.85
CA ASN A 178 -17.88 18.80 -3.68
C ASN A 178 -17.79 17.50 -2.86
N ALA A 179 -17.32 17.56 -1.61
CA ALA A 179 -17.22 16.42 -0.70
C ALA A 179 -18.49 16.22 0.16
N VAL A 180 -19.51 17.07 0.00
CA VAL A 180 -20.79 16.92 0.70
C VAL A 180 -21.55 15.71 0.15
N VAL A 181 -22.05 14.87 1.05
CA VAL A 181 -22.88 13.71 0.70
C VAL A 181 -24.31 13.97 1.13
N ALA A 182 -25.24 14.04 0.17
CA ALA A 182 -26.62 14.48 0.40
C ALA A 182 -27.50 13.54 1.26
N GLU A 183 -27.06 12.31 1.53
CA GLU A 183 -27.89 11.24 2.14
C GLU A 183 -27.33 10.72 3.48
N ASN A 184 -27.17 11.60 4.47
CA ASN A 184 -26.60 11.23 5.79
C ASN A 184 -27.51 11.50 7.01
N ALA A 185 -28.83 11.70 6.82
CA ALA A 185 -29.77 12.00 7.91
C ALA A 185 -29.69 11.02 9.11
N ASP A 186 -29.47 9.74 8.84
CA ASP A 186 -29.33 8.69 9.87
C ASP A 186 -28.00 8.74 10.64
N LEU A 187 -26.96 9.33 10.05
CA LEU A 187 -25.68 9.55 10.73
C LEU A 187 -25.85 10.67 11.76
N TYR A 188 -26.45 11.79 11.35
CA TYR A 188 -26.64 12.99 12.18
C TYR A 188 -27.51 12.72 13.42
N SER A 189 -28.53 11.87 13.30
CA SER A 189 -29.44 11.50 14.38
C SER A 189 -28.83 10.51 15.39
N SER A 190 -27.82 9.74 14.98
CA SER A 190 -27.20 8.69 15.81
C SER A 190 -26.16 9.22 16.81
N VAL A 191 -25.72 10.47 16.66
CA VAL A 191 -24.78 11.13 17.57
C VAL A 191 -25.52 11.67 18.79
N GLY A 192 -25.14 11.22 19.98
CA GLY A 192 -25.84 11.61 21.21
C GLY A 192 -25.79 13.13 21.46
N GLN A 193 -26.94 13.72 21.75
CA GLN A 193 -27.14 15.18 21.88
C GLN A 193 -26.31 15.87 23.00
N ARG A 194 -25.68 15.11 23.91
CA ARG A 194 -24.94 15.65 25.08
C ARG A 194 -23.47 15.19 25.14
N SER A 195 -22.85 14.90 24.00
CA SER A 195 -21.44 14.54 23.97
C SER A 195 -20.61 15.59 23.23
N SER A 196 -19.50 15.97 23.84
CA SER A 196 -18.45 16.77 23.21
C SER A 196 -17.47 15.86 22.48
N HIS A 197 -16.92 16.31 21.35
CA HIS A 197 -16.04 15.51 20.52
C HIS A 197 -14.75 16.27 20.21
N GLY A 198 -13.63 15.55 20.19
CA GLY A 198 -12.36 16.06 19.68
C GLY A 198 -11.90 15.20 18.50
N VAL A 199 -11.53 15.85 17.40
CA VAL A 199 -11.05 15.19 16.18
C VAL A 199 -9.55 15.38 16.07
N TYR A 200 -8.84 14.27 15.90
CA TYR A 200 -7.39 14.27 15.73
C TYR A 200 -7.00 13.54 14.46
N ILE A 201 -6.02 14.08 13.75
CA ILE A 201 -5.48 13.50 12.52
C ILE A 201 -4.05 13.06 12.77
N SER A 202 -3.71 11.89 12.24
CA SER A 202 -2.34 11.38 12.22
C SER A 202 -2.07 10.73 10.87
N MET A 203 -0.86 10.90 10.32
CA MET A 203 -0.49 10.31 9.05
C MET A 203 0.91 9.72 9.11
N VAL A 204 1.02 8.44 8.76
CA VAL A 204 2.25 7.66 8.89
C VAL A 204 2.58 7.03 7.55
N GLU A 205 3.86 7.05 7.20
CA GLU A 205 4.42 6.38 6.04
C GLU A 205 5.23 5.15 6.46
N ILE A 206 5.02 4.03 5.79
CA ILE A 206 5.88 2.85 5.90
C ILE A 206 6.69 2.75 4.61
N TYR A 207 8.00 2.93 4.75
CA TYR A 207 8.96 2.92 3.65
C TYR A 207 10.15 2.06 4.05
N ASN A 208 10.47 1.06 3.22
CA ASN A 208 11.55 0.10 3.47
C ASN A 208 11.48 -0.57 4.86
N ASP A 209 10.30 -1.06 5.25
CA ASP A 209 9.95 -1.64 6.57
C ASP A 209 10.27 -0.75 7.79
N ARG A 210 10.51 0.55 7.57
CA ARG A 210 10.62 1.59 8.61
C ARG A 210 9.38 2.47 8.58
N VAL A 211 9.03 2.98 9.75
CA VAL A 211 7.82 3.79 9.95
C VAL A 211 8.25 5.24 10.18
N PHE A 212 7.64 6.17 9.45
CA PHE A 212 7.94 7.59 9.49
C PHE A 212 6.67 8.40 9.74
N ASP A 213 6.77 9.42 10.58
CA ASP A 213 5.67 10.34 10.87
C ASP A 213 5.67 11.50 9.87
N LEU A 214 4.63 11.58 9.03
CA LEU A 214 4.54 12.63 8.00
C LEU A 214 4.14 13.99 8.58
N LEU A 215 3.60 14.03 9.80
CA LEU A 215 3.20 15.29 10.44
C LEU A 215 4.36 15.95 11.21
N ASP A 216 5.46 15.24 11.40
CA ASP A 216 6.69 15.77 12.00
C ASP A 216 7.90 15.51 11.10
N LYS A 217 7.91 16.16 9.93
CA LYS A 217 9.05 16.19 9.00
C LYS A 217 9.65 14.81 8.69
N ARG A 218 8.82 13.77 8.57
CA ARG A 218 9.22 12.38 8.31
C ARG A 218 10.14 11.82 9.41
N ARG A 219 9.88 12.16 10.68
CA ARG A 219 10.61 11.61 11.83
C ARG A 219 10.45 10.08 11.89
N PRO A 220 11.53 9.29 12.01
CA PRO A 220 11.41 7.85 12.20
C PRO A 220 10.75 7.54 13.55
N VAL A 221 9.75 6.66 13.52
CA VAL A 221 8.98 6.25 14.70
C VAL A 221 9.00 4.73 14.86
N VAL A 222 8.93 4.26 16.11
CA VAL A 222 9.03 2.83 16.43
C VAL A 222 7.66 2.29 16.81
N VAL A 223 7.29 1.16 16.20
CA VAL A 223 6.10 0.39 16.57
C VAL A 223 6.39 -0.38 17.85
N LYS A 224 5.61 -0.15 18.91
CA LYS A 224 5.69 -0.87 20.19
C LYS A 224 4.42 -1.70 20.41
N CYS A 225 4.57 -2.80 21.15
CA CYS A 225 3.45 -3.63 21.60
C CYS A 225 3.07 -3.22 23.04
N ASP A 226 1.81 -2.85 23.24
CA ASP A 226 1.22 -2.53 24.54
C ASP A 226 1.04 -3.82 25.37
N ALA A 227 0.91 -3.70 26.70
CA ALA A 227 0.72 -4.82 27.62
C ALA A 227 -0.54 -5.67 27.29
N LYS A 228 -1.51 -5.07 26.61
CA LYS A 228 -2.72 -5.75 26.08
C LYS A 228 -2.47 -6.50 24.77
N GLY A 229 -1.24 -6.56 24.28
CA GLY A 229 -0.86 -7.21 23.03
C GLY A 229 -1.27 -6.45 21.77
N ARG A 230 -1.54 -5.13 21.88
CA ARG A 230 -1.89 -4.26 20.75
C ARG A 230 -0.66 -3.53 20.28
N PHE A 231 -0.39 -3.54 18.98
CA PHE A 231 0.68 -2.74 18.41
C PHE A 231 0.19 -1.31 18.19
N GLY A 232 1.08 -0.34 18.43
CA GLY A 232 0.82 1.07 18.21
C GLY A 232 2.11 1.86 18.15
N ILE A 233 1.99 3.14 17.85
CA ILE A 233 3.13 4.07 17.75
C ILE A 233 2.96 5.07 18.90
N PRO A 234 3.69 4.91 20.01
CA PRO A 234 3.53 5.80 21.17
C PRO A 234 3.87 7.24 20.84
N SER A 235 5.01 7.47 20.17
CA SER A 235 5.55 8.79 19.80
C SER A 235 4.95 9.35 18.50
N GLN A 236 3.71 8.99 18.19
CA GLN A 236 3.01 9.48 16.99
C GLN A 236 2.47 10.88 17.24
N THR A 237 2.72 11.80 16.31
CA THR A 237 2.13 13.13 16.30
C THR A 237 0.65 13.06 15.92
N LYS A 238 -0.20 13.70 16.72
CA LYS A 238 -1.64 13.79 16.51
C LYS A 238 -2.03 15.26 16.48
N LEU A 239 -2.46 15.74 15.32
CA LEU A 239 -2.91 17.12 15.15
C LEU A 239 -4.39 17.21 15.50
N PHE A 240 -4.74 18.10 16.41
CA PHE A 240 -6.12 18.47 16.66
C PHE A 240 -6.60 19.44 15.58
N CYS A 241 -7.77 19.16 15.01
CA CYS A 241 -8.37 20.00 13.98
C CYS A 241 -9.68 20.59 14.50
N ALA A 242 -9.74 21.92 14.58
CA ALA A 242 -10.93 22.67 15.01
C ALA A 242 -11.93 22.85 13.86
N THR A 243 -11.45 22.81 12.62
CA THR A 243 -12.30 23.00 11.43
C THR A 243 -12.04 21.94 10.37
N ILE A 244 -13.01 21.76 9.47
CA ILE A 244 -12.83 20.88 8.32
C ILE A 244 -11.77 21.42 7.35
N GLN A 245 -11.66 22.75 7.24
CA GLN A 245 -10.64 23.42 6.42
C GLN A 245 -9.24 23.01 6.89
N GLU A 246 -8.97 23.08 8.20
CA GLU A 246 -7.70 22.63 8.78
C GLU A 246 -7.44 21.16 8.48
N ALA A 247 -8.46 20.30 8.63
CA ALA A 247 -8.32 18.87 8.38
C ALA A 247 -7.94 18.56 6.91
N PHE A 248 -8.53 19.27 5.95
CA PHE A 248 -8.21 19.13 4.53
C PHE A 248 -6.80 19.65 4.21
N GLN A 249 -6.41 20.79 4.78
CA GLN A 249 -5.07 21.34 4.59
C GLN A 249 -3.99 20.43 5.17
N VAL A 250 -4.20 19.89 6.38
CA VAL A 250 -3.29 18.90 7.00
C VAL A 250 -3.14 17.68 6.10
N LEU A 251 -4.25 17.16 5.55
CA LEU A 251 -4.22 16.01 4.64
C LEU A 251 -3.42 16.32 3.37
N GLU A 252 -3.66 17.47 2.74
CA GLU A 252 -2.97 17.86 1.51
C GLU A 252 -1.47 18.08 1.75
N GLN A 253 -1.10 18.76 2.85
CA GLN A 253 0.28 19.02 3.20
C GLN A 253 1.04 17.74 3.54
N ALA A 254 0.42 16.85 4.32
CA ALA A 254 1.01 15.55 4.63
C ALA A 254 1.17 14.67 3.37
N HIS A 255 0.21 14.76 2.43
CA HIS A 255 0.33 14.10 1.14
C HIS A 255 1.41 14.71 0.22
N ALA A 256 1.59 16.03 0.27
CA ALA A 256 2.66 16.72 -0.45
C ALA A 256 4.04 16.30 0.06
N LEU A 257 4.21 16.19 1.39
CA LEU A 257 5.46 15.70 2.01
C LEU A 257 5.80 14.26 1.59
N ARG A 258 4.79 13.40 1.43
CA ARG A 258 4.97 12.06 0.84
C ARG A 258 5.41 12.16 -0.63
N SER A 259 4.93 13.13 -1.39
CA SER A 259 5.15 13.22 -2.84
C SER A 259 6.47 13.89 -3.25
N THR A 260 6.96 14.89 -2.51
CA THR A 260 8.15 15.70 -2.87
C THR A 260 9.47 14.94 -2.82
N HIS A 261 9.50 13.74 -2.24
CA HIS A 261 10.68 12.88 -2.18
C HIS A 261 10.84 11.95 -3.40
N SER A 262 10.03 12.10 -4.47
CA SER A 262 10.25 11.37 -5.72
C SER A 262 11.48 11.90 -6.47
N THR A 263 12.38 10.99 -6.85
CA THR A 263 13.32 11.24 -7.95
C THR A 263 12.58 11.22 -9.29
N GLU A 264 13.06 12.01 -10.26
CA GLU A 264 12.44 12.51 -11.52
C GLU A 264 11.71 11.53 -12.48
N SER A 265 11.39 10.28 -12.10
CA SER A 265 10.74 9.33 -13.03
C SER A 265 9.65 8.43 -12.45
N ASN A 266 9.29 8.47 -11.15
CA ASN A 266 8.25 7.57 -10.61
C ASN A 266 7.40 8.20 -9.48
N SER A 267 6.11 7.84 -9.41
CA SER A 267 5.18 8.35 -8.38
C SER A 267 5.42 7.70 -7.01
N VAL A 268 5.78 8.47 -5.99
CA VAL A 268 6.05 7.95 -4.61
C VAL A 268 4.87 7.17 -4.03
N SER A 269 3.63 7.49 -4.43
CA SER A 269 2.44 6.78 -3.95
C SER A 269 2.42 5.27 -4.28
N SER A 270 3.22 4.84 -5.25
CA SER A 270 3.42 3.41 -5.57
C SER A 270 4.42 2.70 -4.67
N ARG A 271 5.24 3.43 -3.90
CA ARG A 271 6.47 2.89 -3.29
C ARG A 271 6.54 2.94 -1.76
N SER A 272 5.61 3.63 -1.13
CA SER A 272 5.43 3.60 0.31
C SER A 272 3.98 3.32 0.65
N HIS A 273 3.75 2.64 1.78
CA HIS A 273 2.40 2.49 2.30
C HIS A 273 2.08 3.70 3.16
N ALA A 274 0.96 4.37 2.92
CA ALA A 274 0.52 5.47 3.77
C ALA A 274 -0.69 5.06 4.61
N LEU A 275 -0.63 5.31 5.91
CA LEU A 275 -1.73 5.11 6.85
C LEU A 275 -2.19 6.48 7.34
N PHE A 276 -3.38 6.87 6.91
CA PHE A 276 -4.07 8.06 7.42
C PHE A 276 -5.06 7.63 8.50
N THR A 277 -4.96 8.20 9.70
CA THR A 277 -5.84 7.83 10.81
C THR A 277 -6.53 9.06 11.39
N VAL A 278 -7.86 9.05 11.36
CA VAL A 278 -8.72 10.02 12.05
C VAL A 278 -9.15 9.40 13.38
N THR A 279 -8.81 10.03 14.48
CA THR A 279 -9.20 9.61 15.83
C THR A 279 -10.26 10.56 16.36
N VAL A 280 -11.42 10.01 16.72
CA VAL A 280 -12.51 10.75 17.36
C VAL A 280 -12.55 10.37 18.83
N LYS A 281 -12.31 11.35 19.70
CA LYS A 281 -12.54 11.22 21.14
C LYS A 281 -13.90 11.80 21.46
N ARG A 282 -14.72 11.05 22.18
CA ARG A 282 -16.07 11.44 22.56
C ARG A 282 -16.17 11.48 24.08
N LEU A 283 -16.43 12.68 24.61
CA LEU A 283 -16.71 12.94 26.01
C LEU A 283 -18.23 12.92 26.22
N GLY A 284 -18.75 11.81 26.72
CA GLY A 284 -20.13 11.70 27.23
C GLY A 284 -20.12 11.40 28.73
N ARG A 285 -20.88 10.38 29.16
CA ARG A 285 -20.78 9.83 30.54
C ARG A 285 -19.44 9.14 30.80
N THR A 286 -18.88 8.54 29.77
CA THR A 286 -17.58 7.86 29.77
C THR A 286 -16.83 8.32 28.54
N MET A 287 -15.51 8.46 28.66
CA MET A 287 -14.67 8.77 27.51
C MET A 287 -14.57 7.55 26.59
N THR A 288 -14.90 7.72 25.31
CA THR A 288 -14.70 6.70 24.28
C THR A 288 -13.82 7.25 23.18
N THR A 289 -12.77 6.52 22.82
CA THR A 289 -11.88 6.85 21.71
C THR A 289 -12.07 5.80 20.63
N THR A 290 -12.33 6.25 19.41
CA THR A 290 -12.40 5.40 18.23
C THR A 290 -11.53 5.97 17.12
N SER A 291 -11.03 5.10 16.26
CA SER A 291 -10.14 5.49 15.18
C SER A 291 -10.60 4.91 13.85
N LEU A 292 -10.56 5.74 12.81
CA LEU A 292 -10.73 5.38 11.42
C LEU A 292 -9.37 5.40 10.73
N THR A 293 -8.81 4.23 10.43
CA THR A 293 -7.55 4.09 9.71
C THR A 293 -7.80 3.76 8.24
N ILE A 294 -7.11 4.46 7.36
CA ILE A 294 -7.23 4.36 5.91
C ILE A 294 -5.83 4.12 5.35
N GLY A 295 -5.61 2.94 4.80
CA GLY A 295 -4.34 2.52 4.22
C GLY A 295 -4.32 2.63 2.71
N ASP A 296 -3.45 3.48 2.17
CA ASP A 296 -3.04 3.47 0.76
C ASP A 296 -1.79 2.59 0.63
N LEU A 297 -2.00 1.31 0.28
CA LEU A 297 -0.88 0.37 0.16
C LEU A 297 -0.14 0.56 -1.15
N ALA A 298 1.16 0.31 -1.12
CA ALA A 298 2.04 0.36 -2.28
C ALA A 298 1.59 -0.62 -3.40
N GLY A 299 2.05 -0.37 -4.62
CA GLY A 299 1.75 -1.22 -5.78
C GLY A 299 2.41 -2.60 -5.69
N SER A 300 1.73 -3.65 -6.16
CA SER A 300 2.22 -5.04 -6.18
C SER A 300 2.93 -5.43 -7.48
N GLU A 301 3.44 -4.47 -8.26
CA GLU A 301 4.08 -4.76 -9.55
C GLU A 301 5.43 -5.47 -9.45
N ARG A 302 5.75 -6.22 -10.51
CA ARG A 302 7.04 -6.91 -10.64
C ARG A 302 8.09 -5.99 -11.27
N ASN A 303 9.28 -6.01 -10.68
CA ASN A 303 10.43 -5.16 -11.05
C ASN A 303 11.06 -5.50 -12.42
N LYS A 304 10.51 -6.46 -13.17
CA LYS A 304 11.07 -6.91 -14.45
C LYS A 304 11.15 -5.79 -15.51
N SER A 305 10.38 -4.72 -15.35
CA SER A 305 10.32 -3.61 -16.32
C SER A 305 11.18 -2.39 -15.97
N THR A 306 11.88 -2.38 -14.84
CA THR A 306 12.72 -1.23 -14.45
C THR A 306 14.19 -1.63 -14.50
N ARG A 307 14.97 -0.97 -15.37
CA ARG A 307 16.46 -0.94 -15.33
C ARG A 307 16.95 -0.22 -14.07
N ALA A 308 16.42 -0.58 -12.91
CA ALA A 308 16.66 0.07 -11.64
C ALA A 308 17.76 -0.71 -10.91
N GLU A 309 18.93 -0.08 -10.80
CA GLU A 309 20.08 -0.63 -10.08
C GLU A 309 20.16 -0.05 -8.65
N GLY A 310 20.83 -0.78 -7.75
CA GLY A 310 21.14 -0.33 -6.38
C GLY A 310 19.92 -0.18 -5.47
N GLU A 311 19.80 0.99 -4.80
CA GLU A 311 18.79 1.24 -3.76
C GLU A 311 17.35 1.11 -4.25
N ARG A 312 17.09 1.41 -5.53
CA ARG A 312 15.75 1.30 -6.14
C ARG A 312 15.26 -0.15 -6.25
N LEU A 313 16.19 -1.09 -6.48
CA LEU A 313 15.87 -2.51 -6.49
C LEU A 313 15.53 -3.01 -5.09
N SER A 314 16.28 -2.55 -4.08
CA SER A 314 16.05 -2.85 -2.66
C SER A 314 14.71 -2.32 -2.18
N GLU A 315 14.37 -1.06 -2.53
CA GLU A 315 13.06 -0.43 -2.26
C GLU A 315 11.91 -1.29 -2.82
N ALA A 316 12.00 -1.64 -4.10
CA ALA A 316 10.97 -2.41 -4.79
C ALA A 316 10.87 -3.86 -4.29
N CYS A 317 11.97 -4.46 -3.81
CA CYS A 317 11.96 -5.74 -3.12
C CYS A 317 11.21 -5.64 -1.78
N SER A 318 11.49 -4.60 -0.99
CA SER A 318 10.86 -4.37 0.32
C SER A 318 9.34 -4.17 0.23
N ILE A 319 8.87 -3.45 -0.80
CA ILE A 319 7.43 -3.29 -1.07
C ILE A 319 6.76 -4.64 -1.30
N ASN A 320 7.29 -5.43 -2.23
CA ASN A 320 6.74 -6.74 -2.56
C ASN A 320 6.84 -7.72 -1.39
N GLN A 321 7.92 -7.65 -0.61
CA GLN A 321 8.08 -8.42 0.62
C GLN A 321 6.98 -8.08 1.63
N SER A 322 6.73 -6.79 1.91
CA SER A 322 5.71 -6.38 2.87
C SER A 322 4.29 -6.84 2.48
N LEU A 323 3.93 -6.79 1.19
CA LEU A 323 2.64 -7.28 0.68
C LEU A 323 2.55 -8.80 0.69
N MET A 324 3.64 -9.50 0.33
CA MET A 324 3.72 -10.96 0.42
C MET A 324 3.54 -11.43 1.86
N MET A 325 4.24 -10.79 2.81
CA MET A 325 4.09 -11.11 4.23
C MET A 325 2.67 -10.87 4.71
N LEU A 326 2.01 -9.78 4.27
CA LEU A 326 0.59 -9.55 4.58
C LEU A 326 -0.30 -10.69 4.06
N GLY A 327 -0.07 -11.16 2.83
CA GLY A 327 -0.79 -12.31 2.26
C GLY A 327 -0.58 -13.59 3.06
N GLN A 328 0.67 -13.89 3.44
CA GLN A 328 0.99 -15.04 4.31
C GLN A 328 0.35 -14.91 5.69
N CYS A 329 0.26 -13.70 6.24
CA CYS A 329 -0.41 -13.46 7.50
C CYS A 329 -1.90 -13.80 7.42
N LEU A 330 -2.57 -13.37 6.35
CA LEU A 330 -3.98 -13.68 6.11
C LEU A 330 -4.21 -15.18 5.90
N GLN A 331 -3.33 -15.85 5.14
CA GLN A 331 -3.39 -17.29 4.92
C GLN A 331 -3.28 -18.08 6.23
N ARG A 332 -2.27 -17.79 7.05
CA ARG A 332 -2.13 -18.45 8.36
C ARG A 332 -3.29 -18.10 9.30
N GLN A 333 -3.78 -16.86 9.28
CA GLN A 333 -4.94 -16.48 10.10
C GLN A 333 -6.21 -17.24 9.68
N ARG A 334 -6.34 -17.64 8.42
CA ARG A 334 -7.40 -18.54 7.94
C ARG A 334 -7.25 -19.96 8.48
N GLU A 335 -6.03 -20.47 8.62
CA GLU A 335 -5.75 -21.83 9.13
C GLU A 335 -5.98 -21.96 10.64
N VAL A 336 -5.77 -20.87 11.39
CA VAL A 336 -6.02 -20.83 12.84
C VAL A 336 -7.53 -20.95 13.10
N LYS A 337 -7.95 -22.09 13.66
CA LYS A 337 -9.33 -22.32 14.12
C LYS A 337 -9.63 -21.42 15.34
N GLY A 338 -10.16 -20.23 15.10
CA GLY A 338 -10.65 -19.32 16.15
C GLY A 338 -10.45 -17.84 15.83
N TYR A 339 -10.79 -16.98 16.79
CA TYR A 339 -10.73 -15.52 16.64
C TYR A 339 -9.44 -14.88 17.19
N LYS A 340 -8.53 -15.68 17.75
CA LYS A 340 -7.28 -15.16 18.31
C LYS A 340 -6.28 -14.99 17.18
N LEU A 341 -5.74 -13.77 17.08
CA LEU A 341 -4.70 -13.41 16.13
C LEU A 341 -3.39 -14.12 16.51
N ASP A 342 -2.81 -14.87 15.59
CA ASP A 342 -1.50 -15.50 15.83
C ASP A 342 -0.39 -14.43 15.79
N ARG A 343 0.24 -14.25 16.95
CA ARG A 343 1.23 -13.20 17.20
C ARG A 343 2.60 -13.52 16.59
N SER A 344 2.89 -14.78 16.30
CA SER A 344 4.16 -15.19 15.71
C SER A 344 4.34 -14.52 14.33
N ILE A 345 3.24 -14.41 13.61
CA ILE A 345 3.16 -13.92 12.23
C ILE A 345 3.25 -12.40 12.15
N LEU A 346 2.72 -11.68 13.15
CA LEU A 346 2.73 -10.22 13.16
C LEU A 346 4.16 -9.67 13.20
N ARG A 347 5.16 -10.40 13.69
CA ARG A 347 6.53 -9.89 13.80
C ARG A 347 7.21 -9.65 12.45
N SER A 348 6.71 -10.24 11.37
CA SER A 348 7.43 -10.30 10.11
C SER A 348 7.28 -9.07 9.21
N SER A 349 6.32 -8.17 9.48
CA SER A 349 6.20 -6.90 8.76
C SER A 349 5.59 -5.82 9.64
N LYS A 350 6.12 -4.61 9.61
CA LYS A 350 5.53 -3.46 10.33
C LYS A 350 4.13 -3.14 9.85
N LEU A 351 3.85 -3.35 8.57
CA LEU A 351 2.52 -3.17 7.99
C LEU A 351 1.50 -4.12 8.64
N ALA A 352 1.86 -5.40 8.75
CA ALA A 352 1.03 -6.41 9.40
C ALA A 352 0.81 -6.11 10.90
N GLN A 353 1.84 -5.58 11.59
CA GLN A 353 1.74 -5.16 13.00
C GLN A 353 0.71 -4.06 13.19
N LEU A 354 0.62 -3.10 12.28
CA LEU A 354 -0.28 -1.96 12.43
C LEU A 354 -1.72 -2.28 11.95
N LEU A 355 -1.86 -3.05 10.86
CA LEU A 355 -3.17 -3.31 10.26
C LEU A 355 -3.94 -4.45 10.94
N LEU A 356 -3.31 -5.60 11.15
CA LEU A 356 -4.03 -6.81 11.54
C LEU A 356 -4.65 -6.75 12.95
N PRO A 357 -4.04 -6.13 13.96
CA PRO A 357 -4.69 -5.98 15.26
C PRO A 357 -5.98 -5.18 15.22
N VAL A 358 -6.05 -4.15 14.36
CA VAL A 358 -7.29 -3.38 14.13
C VAL A 358 -8.25 -4.22 13.29
N ALA A 359 -7.76 -4.88 12.24
CA ALA A 359 -8.58 -5.68 11.33
C ALA A 359 -9.35 -6.81 12.03
N PHE A 360 -8.74 -7.46 13.02
CA PHE A 360 -9.31 -8.59 13.75
C PHE A 360 -9.85 -8.23 15.14
N SER A 361 -9.97 -6.94 15.45
CA SER A 361 -10.65 -6.49 16.66
C SER A 361 -12.16 -6.79 16.58
N ARG A 362 -12.78 -7.18 17.70
CA ARG A 362 -14.20 -7.58 17.74
C ARG A 362 -15.16 -6.45 17.37
N ASP A 363 -14.80 -5.23 17.75
CA ASP A 363 -15.66 -4.07 17.57
C ASP A 363 -15.28 -3.27 16.30
N ALA A 364 -14.24 -3.69 15.57
CA ALA A 364 -13.76 -2.97 14.40
C ALA A 364 -14.42 -3.43 13.10
N MET A 365 -14.93 -2.47 12.33
CA MET A 365 -15.35 -2.71 10.96
C MET A 365 -14.14 -2.58 10.04
N THR A 366 -13.91 -3.59 9.19
CA THR A 366 -12.78 -3.56 8.24
C THR A 366 -13.25 -4.00 6.88
N ALA A 367 -12.76 -3.33 5.85
CA ALA A 367 -12.92 -3.75 4.48
C ALA A 367 -11.61 -3.64 3.72
N LEU A 368 -11.46 -4.50 2.71
CA LEU A 368 -10.41 -4.43 1.72
C LEU A 368 -11.01 -3.89 0.42
N LEU A 369 -10.39 -2.87 -0.16
CA LEU A 369 -10.73 -2.38 -1.49
C LEU A 369 -9.63 -2.73 -2.48
N ILE A 370 -9.98 -3.39 -3.56
CA ILE A 370 -9.05 -3.65 -4.66
C ILE A 370 -9.32 -2.69 -5.79
N THR A 371 -8.27 -2.04 -6.29
CA THR A 371 -8.34 -1.27 -7.53
C THR A 371 -7.59 -2.02 -8.61
N ALA A 372 -8.24 -2.24 -9.75
CA ALA A 372 -7.63 -2.90 -10.90
C ALA A 372 -7.86 -2.09 -12.17
N ASN A 373 -6.90 -2.19 -13.09
CA ASN A 373 -6.99 -1.64 -14.44
C ASN A 373 -6.97 -2.82 -15.41
N GLN A 374 -7.94 -2.86 -16.33
CA GLN A 374 -8.08 -3.92 -17.34
C GLN A 374 -6.90 -3.97 -18.32
N ASN A 375 -6.10 -2.90 -18.38
CA ASN A 375 -4.92 -2.77 -19.24
C ASN A 375 -3.59 -2.86 -18.47
N ALA A 376 -3.61 -3.18 -17.17
CA ALA A 376 -2.38 -3.34 -16.37
C ALA A 376 -1.73 -4.72 -16.58
N ASP A 377 -0.53 -4.93 -16.02
CA ASP A 377 0.12 -6.25 -16.06
C ASP A 377 -0.76 -7.35 -15.44
N PHE A 378 -1.11 -8.34 -16.26
CA PHE A 378 -1.95 -9.47 -15.90
C PHE A 378 -1.41 -10.21 -14.68
N SER A 379 -0.10 -10.46 -14.64
CA SER A 379 0.48 -11.29 -13.59
C SER A 379 0.44 -10.61 -12.22
N SER A 380 0.65 -9.30 -12.17
CA SER A 380 0.57 -8.52 -10.93
C SER A 380 -0.88 -8.38 -10.46
N THR A 381 -1.82 -8.17 -11.39
CA THR A 381 -3.25 -8.10 -11.07
C THR A 381 -3.78 -9.41 -10.50
N ILE A 382 -3.45 -10.56 -11.10
CA ILE A 382 -3.86 -11.88 -10.57
C ILE A 382 -3.36 -12.10 -9.14
N GLN A 383 -2.13 -11.70 -8.84
CA GLN A 383 -1.58 -11.87 -7.49
C GLN A 383 -2.41 -11.12 -6.44
N ILE A 384 -2.83 -9.90 -6.76
CA ILE A 384 -3.73 -9.11 -5.90
C ILE A 384 -5.12 -9.77 -5.80
N MET A 385 -5.65 -10.30 -6.89
CA MET A 385 -6.94 -11.02 -6.88
C MET A 385 -6.90 -12.27 -5.99
N ARG A 386 -5.79 -13.01 -6.00
CA ARG A 386 -5.57 -14.15 -5.10
C ARG A 386 -5.49 -13.70 -3.63
N TYR A 387 -4.84 -12.57 -3.34
CA TYR A 387 -4.85 -12.00 -1.99
C TYR A 387 -6.25 -11.58 -1.52
N SER A 388 -7.13 -11.05 -2.39
CA SER A 388 -8.53 -10.82 -2.00
C SER A 388 -9.25 -12.09 -1.62
N ALA A 389 -9.07 -13.17 -2.39
CA ALA A 389 -9.76 -14.42 -2.12
C ALA A 389 -9.36 -14.95 -0.73
N LEU A 390 -8.07 -14.92 -0.40
CA LEU A 390 -7.57 -15.27 0.94
C LEU A 390 -8.17 -14.37 2.03
N ALA A 391 -8.21 -13.06 1.79
CA ALA A 391 -8.75 -12.09 2.74
C ALA A 391 -10.25 -12.33 3.00
N ARG A 392 -11.03 -12.56 1.94
CA ARG A 392 -12.47 -12.84 2.01
C ARG A 392 -12.76 -14.14 2.79
N ASP A 393 -11.96 -15.17 2.56
CA ASP A 393 -12.11 -16.47 3.23
C ASP A 393 -11.78 -16.41 4.73
N THR A 394 -11.14 -15.31 5.20
CA THR A 394 -10.75 -15.18 6.61
C THR A 394 -11.96 -14.82 7.48
N ILE A 395 -12.21 -15.64 8.51
CA ILE A 395 -13.36 -15.46 9.42
C ILE A 395 -13.03 -14.40 10.47
N LYS A 396 -13.86 -13.35 10.54
CA LYS A 396 -13.82 -12.36 11.60
C LYS A 396 -14.69 -12.73 12.80
N PRO A 397 -14.29 -12.30 14.03
CA PRO A 397 -15.19 -12.35 15.18
C PRO A 397 -16.49 -11.60 14.89
N PRO A 398 -17.64 -12.07 15.41
CA PRO A 398 -18.89 -11.34 15.29
C PRO A 398 -18.79 -10.00 16.01
N VAL A 399 -19.29 -8.94 15.37
CA VAL A 399 -19.36 -7.60 15.97
C VAL A 399 -20.33 -7.65 17.14
N THR A 400 -19.90 -7.23 18.33
CA THR A 400 -20.77 -7.19 19.50
C THR A 400 -21.63 -5.93 19.43
N PRO A 401 -22.97 -6.00 19.33
CA PRO A 401 -23.79 -4.79 19.36
C PRO A 401 -23.68 -4.11 20.74
N ALA A 402 -23.47 -2.80 20.72
CA ALA A 402 -23.18 -1.98 21.91
C ALA A 402 -24.22 -2.10 23.05
N TYR A 403 -25.45 -2.55 22.77
CA TYR A 403 -26.51 -2.72 23.76
C TYR A 403 -26.26 -3.82 24.79
N LEU A 404 -25.40 -4.82 24.49
CA LEU A 404 -25.07 -5.90 25.42
C LEU A 404 -24.03 -5.52 26.49
N LYS A 405 -23.50 -4.29 26.49
CA LYS A 405 -22.64 -3.78 27.59
C LYS A 405 -23.42 -3.42 28.87
N ARG A 406 -24.72 -3.74 28.93
CA ARG A 406 -25.62 -3.34 30.03
C ARG A 406 -26.22 -4.54 30.76
N ALA A 407 -25.38 -5.41 31.31
CA ALA A 407 -25.80 -6.32 32.39
C ALA A 407 -24.58 -6.78 33.23
N GLY A 408 -24.50 -6.28 34.46
CA GLY A 408 -23.92 -7.00 35.61
C GLY A 408 -22.40 -7.05 35.76
N SER A 409 -21.77 -5.95 36.18
CA SER A 409 -20.54 -6.04 36.99
C SER A 409 -20.92 -6.07 38.48
N GLY A 410 -21.31 -7.25 38.97
CA GLY A 410 -21.32 -7.52 40.41
C GLY A 410 -19.88 -7.78 40.90
N PRO A 411 -19.55 -7.47 42.17
CA PRO A 411 -18.21 -7.62 42.69
C PRO A 411 -17.89 -9.10 42.88
N SER A 412 -17.02 -9.67 42.04
CA SER A 412 -16.48 -11.00 42.24
C SER A 412 -15.37 -10.95 43.29
N THR A 413 -15.69 -11.43 44.49
CA THR A 413 -14.73 -11.78 45.55
C THR A 413 -13.79 -12.91 45.06
N PRO A 414 -12.54 -12.96 45.55
CA PRO A 414 -11.56 -13.93 45.10
C PRO A 414 -11.83 -15.29 45.76
N ALA A 415 -12.20 -16.29 44.96
CA ALA A 415 -12.32 -17.67 45.45
C ALA A 415 -10.94 -18.25 45.77
N GLN A 416 -10.60 -18.30 47.05
CA GLN A 416 -9.56 -19.14 47.60
C GLN A 416 -9.92 -20.61 47.34
N ARG A 417 -9.00 -21.36 46.71
CA ARG A 417 -9.05 -22.81 46.68
C ARG A 417 -8.60 -23.35 48.03
N THR A 418 -9.56 -23.72 48.88
CA THR A 418 -9.34 -24.58 50.04
C THR A 418 -9.33 -26.04 49.59
N VAL A 419 -8.21 -26.69 49.84
CA VAL A 419 -8.09 -28.15 49.85
C VAL A 419 -8.65 -28.63 51.18
N SER A 420 -9.61 -29.56 51.18
CA SER A 420 -10.01 -30.27 52.39
C SER A 420 -10.48 -31.68 52.05
N ASN A 421 -9.77 -32.61 52.67
CA ASN A 421 -9.97 -34.05 52.68
C ASN A 421 -11.39 -34.45 53.08
N SER A 422 -11.87 -35.56 52.50
CA SER A 422 -12.74 -36.48 53.22
C SER A 422 -12.22 -37.89 53.09
N SER A 423 -12.01 -38.45 54.27
CA SER A 423 -11.34 -39.69 54.64
C SER A 423 -12.28 -40.90 54.61
N ILE A 424 -11.71 -42.04 54.23
CA ILE A 424 -11.82 -43.38 54.85
C ILE A 424 -13.16 -43.76 55.51
N SER A 425 -13.75 -44.85 55.01
CA SER A 425 -14.23 -45.92 55.90
C SER A 425 -14.03 -47.30 55.26
N SER A 426 -13.51 -48.17 56.11
CA SER A 426 -12.95 -49.50 55.92
C SER A 426 -13.98 -50.62 55.81
N THR A 427 -13.58 -51.72 55.18
CA THR A 427 -13.82 -53.17 55.47
C THR A 427 -13.98 -53.89 54.14
N GLY A 428 -13.35 -55.03 53.85
CA GLY A 428 -12.35 -55.84 54.52
C GLY A 428 -11.98 -56.97 53.54
N SER A 429 -10.76 -57.49 53.70
CA SER A 429 -10.39 -58.85 53.29
C SER A 429 -10.38 -59.15 51.78
N THR A 430 -9.20 -59.05 51.16
CA THR A 430 -8.46 -60.22 50.67
C THR A 430 -7.06 -59.80 50.26
N MET A 431 -6.11 -60.25 51.07
CA MET A 431 -4.72 -60.51 50.69
C MET A 431 -4.65 -61.37 49.44
N SER A 432 -3.54 -61.20 48.72
CA SER A 432 -2.99 -62.01 47.61
C SER A 432 -3.33 -61.53 46.19
N HIS A 433 -2.27 -61.40 45.38
CA HIS A 433 -2.22 -61.06 43.94
C HIS A 433 -2.03 -59.58 43.56
N LEU A 434 -0.99 -58.95 44.10
CA LEU A 434 -0.38 -57.72 43.55
C LEU A 434 1.14 -57.85 43.57
N SER A 435 1.74 -58.48 42.55
CA SER A 435 3.21 -58.48 42.37
C SER A 435 3.72 -58.71 40.94
N SER A 436 2.92 -58.62 39.87
CA SER A 436 3.44 -58.98 38.54
C SER A 436 2.64 -58.48 37.32
N ALA A 437 2.25 -57.20 37.25
CA ALA A 437 1.60 -56.68 36.04
C ALA A 437 1.77 -55.17 35.72
N SER A 438 2.77 -54.46 36.24
CA SER A 438 2.84 -52.98 36.04
C SER A 438 4.23 -52.41 35.74
N HIS A 439 5.06 -53.12 34.96
CA HIS A 439 6.34 -52.58 34.48
C HIS A 439 6.55 -52.63 32.96
N THR A 440 5.58 -53.08 32.16
CA THR A 440 5.77 -53.34 30.72
C THR A 440 5.02 -52.38 29.78
N SER A 441 4.61 -51.18 30.22
CA SER A 441 3.86 -50.26 29.33
C SER A 441 4.46 -48.86 29.17
N HIS A 442 5.36 -48.43 30.05
CA HIS A 442 5.97 -47.09 29.99
C HIS A 442 7.32 -47.06 29.25
N ASP A 443 8.11 -48.13 29.33
CA ASP A 443 9.41 -48.21 28.65
C ASP A 443 9.25 -48.44 27.15
N ASP A 444 8.29 -49.29 26.73
CA ASP A 444 7.96 -49.48 25.31
C ASP A 444 7.48 -48.19 24.63
N ALA A 445 6.76 -47.33 25.37
CA ALA A 445 6.30 -46.04 24.85
C ALA A 445 7.45 -45.04 24.69
N LYS A 446 8.42 -45.04 25.61
CA LYS A 446 9.63 -44.22 25.51
C LYS A 446 10.51 -44.69 24.34
N ASP A 447 10.70 -45.99 24.19
CA ASP A 447 11.52 -46.55 23.11
C ASP A 447 10.91 -46.28 21.73
N ASN A 448 9.58 -46.33 21.62
CA ASN A 448 8.88 -45.93 20.39
C ASN A 448 9.05 -44.43 20.09
N LEU A 449 9.07 -43.57 21.11
CA LEU A 449 9.28 -42.13 20.95
C LEU A 449 10.72 -41.82 20.51
N ILE A 450 11.70 -42.50 21.09
CA ILE A 450 13.12 -42.37 20.73
C ILE A 450 13.34 -42.80 19.27
N ARG A 451 12.73 -43.91 18.84
CA ARG A 451 12.80 -44.38 17.45
C ARG A 451 12.15 -43.40 16.47
N THR A 452 11.02 -42.78 16.84
CA THR A 452 10.36 -41.78 15.99
C THR A 452 11.15 -40.48 15.90
N ILE A 453 11.78 -40.02 17.00
CA ILE A 453 12.67 -38.86 16.97
C ILE A 453 13.88 -39.12 16.05
N ALA A 454 14.52 -40.28 16.15
CA ALA A 454 15.63 -40.64 15.27
C ALA A 454 15.22 -40.70 13.79
N ALA A 455 14.05 -41.27 13.49
CA ALA A 455 13.51 -41.31 12.13
C ALA A 455 13.19 -39.91 11.58
N LEU A 456 12.64 -39.02 12.42
CA LEU A 456 12.35 -37.63 12.03
C LEU A 456 13.64 -36.82 11.82
N GLN A 457 14.69 -37.05 12.62
CA GLN A 457 15.99 -36.42 12.43
C GLN A 457 16.63 -36.82 11.09
N GLU A 458 16.55 -38.10 10.74
CA GLU A 458 17.04 -38.60 9.45
C GLU A 458 16.25 -38.00 8.28
N GLN A 459 14.93 -37.91 8.40
CA GLN A 459 14.10 -37.26 7.37
C GLN A 459 14.41 -35.77 7.22
N LEU A 460 14.66 -35.07 8.33
CA LEU A 460 15.04 -33.66 8.32
C LEU A 460 16.40 -33.48 7.62
N TYR A 461 17.38 -34.31 7.94
CA TYR A 461 18.69 -34.28 7.29
C TYR A 461 18.60 -34.53 5.77
N GLN A 462 17.78 -35.50 5.34
CA GLN A 462 17.55 -35.74 3.91
C GLN A 462 16.79 -34.60 3.23
N ALA A 463 15.89 -33.91 3.94
CA ALA A 463 15.20 -32.74 3.42
C ALA A 463 16.16 -31.56 3.24
N GLU A 464 17.03 -31.29 4.22
CA GLU A 464 18.07 -30.26 4.15
C GLU A 464 19.02 -30.49 2.97
N GLN A 465 19.48 -31.72 2.74
CA GLN A 465 20.32 -32.04 1.57
C GLN A 465 19.60 -31.81 0.24
N ARG A 466 18.29 -32.10 0.17
CA ARG A 466 17.49 -31.85 -1.04
C ARG A 466 17.29 -30.36 -1.29
N GLU A 467 17.11 -29.58 -0.22
CA GLU A 467 16.99 -28.12 -0.31
C GLU A 467 18.29 -27.51 -0.82
N GLU A 468 19.43 -27.93 -0.29
CA GLU A 468 20.76 -27.45 -0.73
C GLU A 468 21.04 -27.82 -2.19
N ALA A 469 20.71 -29.04 -2.61
CA ALA A 469 20.86 -29.47 -4.00
C ALA A 469 19.94 -28.67 -4.95
N MET A 470 18.71 -28.38 -4.53
CA MET A 470 17.77 -27.57 -5.32
C MET A 470 18.22 -26.11 -5.38
N GLU A 471 18.73 -25.55 -4.29
CA GLU A 471 19.28 -24.20 -4.26
C GLU A 471 20.49 -24.08 -5.20
N PHE A 472 21.37 -25.08 -5.21
CA PHE A 472 22.51 -25.12 -6.12
C PHE A 472 22.05 -25.14 -7.59
N GLN A 473 21.08 -25.99 -7.94
CA GLN A 473 20.52 -26.03 -9.30
C GLN A 473 19.90 -24.70 -9.72
N ILE A 474 19.09 -24.08 -8.86
CA ILE A 474 18.46 -22.79 -9.15
C ILE A 474 19.52 -21.69 -9.34
N ARG A 475 20.57 -21.68 -8.51
CA ARG A 475 21.68 -20.72 -8.67
C ARG A 475 22.40 -20.90 -9.99
N GLU A 476 22.63 -22.14 -10.41
CA GLU A 476 23.29 -22.44 -11.69
C GLU A 476 22.42 -22.06 -12.90
N GLU A 477 21.12 -22.38 -12.87
CA GLU A 477 20.17 -21.98 -13.91
C GLU A 477 20.07 -20.45 -14.04
N VAL A 478 19.96 -19.73 -12.91
CA VAL A 478 19.91 -18.26 -12.91
C VAL A 478 21.20 -17.67 -13.45
N ASN A 479 22.36 -18.25 -13.12
CA ASN A 479 23.64 -17.76 -13.62
C ASN A 479 23.76 -17.96 -15.13
N GLN A 480 23.33 -19.11 -15.66
CA GLN A 480 23.31 -19.37 -17.10
C GLN A 480 22.33 -18.45 -17.84
N GLU A 481 21.12 -18.23 -17.30
CA GLU A 481 20.17 -17.26 -17.87
C GLU A 481 20.75 -15.83 -17.85
N MET A 482 21.47 -15.45 -16.80
CA MET A 482 22.09 -14.13 -16.70
C MET A 482 23.24 -13.95 -17.68
N GLU A 483 24.10 -14.96 -17.86
CA GLU A 483 25.18 -14.94 -18.85
C GLU A 483 24.63 -14.82 -20.28
N THR A 484 23.63 -15.63 -20.64
CA THR A 484 23.01 -15.55 -21.97
C THR A 484 22.35 -14.19 -22.22
N HIS A 485 21.72 -13.60 -21.19
CA HIS A 485 21.13 -12.29 -21.31
C HIS A 485 22.19 -11.17 -21.44
N MET A 486 23.30 -11.24 -20.69
CA MET A 486 24.40 -10.28 -20.81
C MET A 486 25.03 -10.33 -22.19
N GLU A 487 25.20 -11.52 -22.78
CA GLU A 487 25.75 -11.67 -24.12
C GLU A 487 24.82 -11.09 -25.18
N GLN A 488 23.51 -11.33 -25.09
CA GLN A 488 22.51 -10.70 -25.97
C GLN A 488 22.54 -9.17 -25.87
N MET A 489 22.66 -8.65 -24.65
CA MET A 489 22.74 -7.20 -24.42
C MET A 489 24.02 -6.60 -24.99
N ARG A 490 25.16 -7.30 -24.85
CA ARG A 490 26.44 -6.91 -25.44
C ARG A 490 26.36 -6.86 -26.96
N GLN A 491 25.78 -7.89 -27.59
CA GLN A 491 25.57 -7.93 -29.04
C GLN A 491 24.68 -6.79 -29.52
N TRP A 492 23.56 -6.54 -28.83
CA TRP A 492 22.67 -5.43 -29.16
C TRP A 492 23.36 -4.06 -29.07
N TYR A 493 24.21 -3.86 -28.06
CA TYR A 493 24.97 -2.61 -27.90
C TYR A 493 26.02 -2.42 -29.00
N LEU A 494 26.69 -3.49 -29.41
CA LEU A 494 27.62 -3.46 -30.54
C LEU A 494 26.92 -3.13 -31.85
N ASP A 495 25.75 -3.72 -32.11
CA ASP A 495 24.93 -3.42 -33.30
C ASP A 495 24.45 -1.96 -33.33
N GLN A 496 24.06 -1.41 -32.18
CA GLN A 496 23.74 0.01 -32.04
C GLN A 496 24.93 0.92 -32.35
N LEU A 497 26.12 0.57 -31.87
CA LEU A 497 27.35 1.32 -32.16
C LEU A 497 27.67 1.28 -33.66
N ASP A 498 27.53 0.11 -34.28
CA ASP A 498 27.80 -0.08 -35.72
C ASP A 498 26.84 0.76 -36.58
N GLN A 499 25.54 0.74 -36.25
CA GLN A 499 24.54 1.57 -36.90
C GLN A 499 24.82 3.07 -36.73
N ALA A 500 25.32 3.49 -35.57
CA ALA A 500 25.69 4.88 -35.32
C ALA A 500 26.93 5.30 -36.12
N THR A 501 27.94 4.41 -36.22
CA THR A 501 29.12 4.65 -37.05
C THR A 501 28.77 4.71 -38.53
N ASP A 502 27.90 3.82 -39.01
CA ASP A 502 27.42 3.83 -40.39
C ASP A 502 26.61 5.09 -40.70
N ALA A 503 25.75 5.53 -39.80
CA ALA A 503 25.00 6.77 -39.96
C ALA A 503 25.94 7.99 -40.03
N ALA A 504 26.99 8.02 -39.19
CA ALA A 504 27.99 9.08 -39.20
C ALA A 504 28.83 9.09 -40.49
N GLN A 505 29.29 7.92 -40.95
CA GLN A 505 30.02 7.76 -42.21
C GLN A 505 29.19 8.21 -43.41
N ASN A 506 27.94 7.75 -43.48
CA ASN A 506 27.00 8.16 -44.52
C ASN A 506 26.73 9.68 -44.51
N PHE A 507 26.69 10.29 -43.33
CA PHE A 507 26.53 11.74 -43.21
C PHE A 507 27.77 12.48 -43.73
N THR A 508 28.98 12.01 -43.39
CA THR A 508 30.23 12.59 -43.90
C THR A 508 30.35 12.44 -45.41
N ASP A 509 30.00 11.28 -45.98
CA ASP A 509 30.05 11.03 -47.43
C ASP A 509 29.08 11.91 -48.21
N LYS A 510 27.86 12.11 -47.69
CA LYS A 510 26.92 13.08 -48.27
C LYS A 510 27.49 14.50 -48.26
N LYS A 511 28.17 14.89 -47.18
CA LYS A 511 28.82 16.20 -47.05
C LYS A 511 29.95 16.35 -48.07
N ILE A 512 30.78 15.33 -48.25
CA ILE A 512 31.85 15.28 -49.26
C ILE A 512 31.26 15.36 -50.68
N SER A 513 30.19 14.63 -50.98
CA SER A 513 29.50 14.67 -52.28
C SER A 513 28.96 16.07 -52.62
N ILE A 514 28.36 16.75 -51.64
CA ILE A 514 27.85 18.12 -51.81
C ILE A 514 29.00 19.10 -52.04
N LEU A 515 30.09 18.99 -51.27
CA LEU A 515 31.29 19.81 -51.46
C LEU A 515 31.94 19.54 -52.82
N GLY A 516 32.04 18.29 -53.25
CA GLY A 516 32.56 17.90 -54.56
C GLY A 516 31.73 18.50 -55.70
N ARG A 517 30.39 18.48 -55.60
CA ARG A 517 29.50 19.17 -56.55
C ARG A 517 29.70 20.70 -56.56
N ARG A 518 30.01 21.30 -55.41
CA ARG A 518 30.26 22.74 -55.30
C ARG A 518 31.61 23.15 -55.89
N VAL A 519 32.62 22.29 -55.80
CA VAL A 519 33.94 22.49 -56.42
C VAL A 519 33.88 22.31 -57.94
N ASN A 520 33.04 21.40 -58.43
CA ASN A 520 32.80 21.20 -59.87
C ASN A 520 31.81 22.20 -60.50
N ASN A 521 31.28 23.17 -59.75
CA ASN A 521 30.48 24.24 -60.37
C ASN A 521 31.41 25.19 -61.13
N ASP A 522 31.37 25.08 -62.46
CA ASP A 522 32.18 25.77 -63.49
C ASP A 522 32.33 27.30 -63.37
N ASN A 523 31.59 27.95 -62.46
CA ASN A 523 31.67 29.39 -62.22
C ASN A 523 33.01 29.79 -61.58
N ALA A 524 33.54 29.02 -60.63
CA ALA A 524 34.80 29.38 -59.97
C ALA A 524 36.02 29.26 -60.90
N SER A 525 36.02 28.26 -61.80
CA SER A 525 37.09 28.06 -62.77
C SER A 525 37.10 29.14 -63.86
N ASN A 526 35.91 29.54 -64.34
CA ASN A 526 35.76 30.63 -65.32
C ASN A 526 36.12 32.00 -64.74
N GLU A 527 35.79 32.25 -63.47
CA GLU A 527 36.12 33.49 -62.78
C GLU A 527 37.63 33.60 -62.49
N LEU A 528 38.29 32.49 -62.11
CA LEU A 528 39.75 32.40 -62.00
C LEU A 528 40.46 32.64 -63.34
N ALA A 529 39.92 32.14 -64.45
CA ALA A 529 40.47 32.38 -65.78
C ALA A 529 40.36 33.87 -66.19
N LYS A 530 39.23 34.53 -65.87
CA LYS A 530 39.06 35.98 -66.07
C LYS A 530 40.04 36.80 -65.24
N LEU A 531 40.14 36.51 -63.93
CA LEU A 531 41.03 37.23 -63.01
C LEU A 531 42.52 37.04 -63.34
N ARG A 532 42.91 35.88 -63.90
CA ARG A 532 44.28 35.65 -64.41
C ARG A 532 44.59 36.50 -65.64
N LYS A 533 43.67 36.60 -66.60
CA LYS A 533 43.82 37.50 -67.77
C LYS A 533 43.94 38.95 -67.35
N GLU A 534 43.11 39.38 -66.40
CA GLU A 534 43.12 40.75 -65.88
C GLU A 534 44.43 41.08 -65.15
N ASN A 535 44.94 40.17 -64.31
CA ASN A 535 46.24 40.34 -63.66
C ASN A 535 47.41 40.41 -64.67
N GLN A 536 47.35 39.67 -65.78
CA GLN A 536 48.38 39.71 -66.81
C GLN A 536 48.41 41.06 -67.54
N LEU A 537 47.23 41.64 -67.83
CA LEU A 537 47.09 42.98 -68.41
C LEU A 537 47.59 44.08 -67.45
N LEU A 538 47.27 43.97 -66.15
CA LEU A 538 47.75 44.92 -65.13
C LEU A 538 49.28 44.87 -64.99
N ARG A 539 49.90 43.69 -65.09
CA ARG A 539 51.36 43.54 -65.09
C ARG A 539 52.01 44.15 -66.33
N GLN A 540 51.38 44.05 -67.50
CA GLN A 540 51.86 44.72 -68.71
C GLN A 540 51.80 46.24 -68.58
N ARG A 541 50.71 46.80 -68.04
CA ARG A 541 50.62 48.24 -67.74
C ARG A 541 51.65 48.71 -66.72
N LEU A 542 51.83 47.96 -65.63
CA LEU A 542 52.84 48.26 -64.61
C LEU A 542 54.28 48.20 -65.15
N ASN A 543 54.57 47.36 -66.15
CA ASN A 543 55.88 47.36 -66.81
C ASN A 543 56.05 48.54 -67.77
N VAL A 544 55.00 48.96 -68.47
CA VAL A 544 55.01 50.15 -69.34
C VAL A 544 55.18 51.44 -68.52
N ASP A 545 54.57 51.51 -67.33
CA ASP A 545 54.73 52.66 -66.43
C ASP A 545 56.11 52.69 -65.75
N LYS A 546 56.80 51.55 -65.64
CA LYS A 546 58.18 51.46 -65.15
C LYS A 546 59.25 51.77 -66.20
N GLU A 547 58.90 51.77 -67.48
CA GLU A 547 59.79 52.20 -68.57
C GLU A 547 59.66 53.71 -68.88
N ASN A 548 58.65 54.39 -68.30
CA ASN A 548 58.39 55.83 -68.45
C ASN A 548 58.73 56.67 -67.18
N VAL A 549 59.44 56.09 -66.22
CA VAL A 549 60.05 56.73 -65.05
C VAL A 549 61.52 56.34 -65.02
#